data_AF-K6UAW7-F1
#
_entry.id   AF-K6UAW7-F1
#
_cell.length_a   1.000
_cell.length_b   1.000
_cell.length_c   1.000
_cell.angle_alpha   90.00
_cell.angle_beta   90.00
_cell.angle_gamma   90.00
#
_symmetry.space_group_name_H-M   'P 1'
#
loop_
_entity.id
_entity.type
_entity.pdbx_description
1 polymer ?
#
loop_
_entity_poly.entity_id
_entity_poly.type
_entity_poly.pdbx_seq_one_letter_code
_entity_poly.pdbx_strand_id
1 'polypeptide(L)'
;MFNPAIQFRKSINNIEGGIFLYLLSTIALFMGLLFIFLYHVLKFNFYIPSLPCVIHDYLHLYCPGCGGTRAVKALLNFDLVKSFLCNPFVLYLVGIFLYYYIGSTVTLLTKFKVVVFHFRFWMIYGGLALFIINCIIRNILAVYYGIDYLGDIKIYW
;
A
#
# COMPACT_ATOMS: atom_id res chain seq x y z
N MET A 1 17.22 -31.32 25.04
CA MET A 1 17.98 -31.70 23.83
C MET A 1 18.25 -30.45 22.99
N PHE A 2 19.44 -29.87 23.11
CA PHE A 2 19.91 -28.80 22.23
C PHE A 2 20.42 -29.46 20.93
N ASN A 3 19.71 -29.30 19.82
CA ASN A 3 20.20 -29.76 18.51
C ASN A 3 20.87 -28.59 17.78
N PRO A 4 22.22 -28.53 17.76
CA PRO A 4 22.95 -27.40 17.17
C PRO A 4 22.69 -27.24 15.66
N ALA A 5 22.33 -28.31 14.94
CA ALA A 5 21.98 -28.25 13.52
C ALA A 5 20.65 -27.51 13.27
N ILE A 6 19.69 -27.63 14.19
CA ILE A 6 18.39 -26.93 14.10
C ILE A 6 18.59 -25.43 14.37
N GLN A 7 19.40 -25.08 15.37
CA GLN A 7 19.69 -23.70 15.71
C GLN A 7 20.49 -22.99 14.61
N PHE A 8 21.48 -23.68 14.02
CA PHE A 8 22.26 -23.19 12.89
C PHE A 8 21.39 -22.98 11.64
N ARG A 9 20.52 -23.94 11.30
CA ARG A 9 19.56 -23.82 10.19
C ARG A 9 18.56 -22.67 10.39
N LYS A 10 18.06 -22.48 11.61
CA LYS A 10 17.16 -21.35 11.94
C LYS A 10 17.88 -20.00 11.83
N SER A 11 19.16 -19.94 12.20
CA SER A 11 20.00 -18.75 12.03
C SER A 11 20.25 -18.42 10.55
N ILE A 12 20.58 -19.42 9.73
CA ILE A 12 20.76 -19.24 8.28
C ILE A 12 19.46 -18.77 7.63
N ASN A 13 18.32 -19.41 7.93
CA ASN A 13 17.02 -19.02 7.36
C ASN A 13 16.62 -17.58 7.75
N ASN A 14 16.95 -17.14 8.97
CA ASN A 14 16.71 -15.75 9.39
C ASN A 14 17.59 -14.75 8.64
N ILE A 15 18.85 -15.11 8.35
CA ILE A 15 19.78 -14.29 7.58
C ILE A 15 19.33 -14.18 6.12
N GLU A 16 19.05 -15.32 5.48
CA GLU A 16 18.58 -15.37 4.08
C GLU A 16 17.27 -14.62 3.90
N GLY A 17 16.30 -14.80 4.82
CA GLY A 17 15.02 -14.09 4.79
C GLY A 17 15.17 -12.57 4.94
N GLY A 18 16.07 -12.11 5.82
CA GLY A 18 16.35 -10.68 5.99
C GLY A 18 17.03 -10.05 4.78
N ILE A 19 17.99 -10.75 4.18
CA ILE A 19 18.66 -10.32 2.94
C ILE A 19 17.66 -10.26 1.79
N PHE A 20 16.82 -11.28 1.64
CA PHE A 20 15.79 -11.33 0.60
C PHE A 20 14.82 -10.15 0.70
N LEU A 21 14.30 -9.87 1.90
CA LEU A 21 13.38 -8.75 2.13
C LEU A 21 14.05 -7.39 1.90
N TYR A 22 15.32 -7.25 2.28
CA TYR A 22 16.10 -6.04 2.00
C TYR A 22 16.28 -5.81 0.50
N LEU A 23 16.67 -6.85 -0.25
CA LEU A 23 16.85 -6.77 -1.71
C LEU A 23 15.53 -6.41 -2.40
N LEU A 24 14.44 -7.10 -2.05
CA LEU A 24 13.12 -6.84 -2.62
C LEU A 24 12.65 -5.40 -2.37
N SER A 25 12.78 -4.93 -1.12
CA SER A 25 12.36 -3.57 -0.75
C SER A 25 13.27 -2.50 -1.37
N THR A 26 14.56 -2.76 -1.54
CA THR A 26 15.49 -1.85 -2.22
C THR A 26 15.19 -1.75 -3.71
N ILE A 27 14.91 -2.87 -4.39
CA ILE A 27 14.48 -2.88 -5.80
C ILE A 27 13.19 -2.06 -5.95
N ALA A 28 12.20 -2.31 -5.10
CA ALA A 28 10.94 -1.55 -5.11
C ALA A 28 11.14 -0.05 -4.84
N LEU A 29 12.07 0.32 -3.95
CA LEU A 29 12.43 1.72 -3.70
C LEU A 29 13.01 2.39 -4.95
N PHE A 30 13.99 1.76 -5.60
CA PHE A 30 14.58 2.29 -6.84
C PHE A 30 13.55 2.37 -7.98
N MET A 31 12.67 1.38 -8.12
CA MET A 31 11.56 1.43 -9.08
C MET A 31 10.61 2.60 -8.76
N GLY A 32 10.28 2.82 -7.49
CA GLY A 32 9.43 3.94 -7.06
C GLY A 32 10.09 5.30 -7.34
N LEU A 33 11.38 5.46 -7.02
CA LEU A 33 12.13 6.68 -7.31
C LEU A 33 12.26 6.94 -8.80
N LEU A 34 12.56 5.89 -9.59
CA LEU A 34 12.57 5.99 -11.04
C LEU A 34 11.20 6.44 -11.56
N PHE A 35 10.11 5.86 -11.06
CA PHE A 35 8.77 6.23 -11.46
C PHE A 35 8.43 7.69 -11.11
N ILE A 36 8.80 8.16 -9.91
CA ILE A 36 8.67 9.57 -9.50
C ILE A 36 9.49 10.47 -10.43
N PHE A 37 10.73 10.10 -10.76
CA PHE A 37 11.58 10.83 -11.68
C PHE A 37 10.97 10.92 -13.08
N LEU A 38 10.48 9.80 -13.63
CA LEU A 38 9.79 9.77 -14.93
C LEU A 38 8.53 10.66 -14.91
N TYR A 39 7.77 10.64 -13.82
CA TYR A 39 6.56 11.45 -13.66
C TYR A 39 6.85 12.96 -13.60
N HIS A 40 7.82 13.39 -12.77
CA HIS A 40 8.11 14.81 -12.56
C HIS A 40 9.04 15.41 -13.62
N VAL A 41 10.08 14.69 -14.04
CA VAL A 41 11.12 15.22 -14.93
C VAL A 41 10.75 15.00 -16.39
N LEU A 42 10.34 13.78 -16.75
CA LEU A 42 9.92 13.48 -18.13
C LEU A 42 8.45 13.81 -18.40
N LYS A 43 7.72 14.31 -17.39
CA LYS A 43 6.27 14.57 -17.45
C LYS A 43 5.48 13.39 -18.00
N PHE A 44 5.94 12.17 -17.70
CA PHE A 44 5.31 10.95 -18.18
C PHE A 44 3.96 10.78 -17.49
N ASN A 45 2.90 11.19 -18.16
CA ASN A 45 1.54 10.98 -17.69
C ASN A 45 1.10 9.56 -18.05
N PHE A 46 1.04 8.71 -17.04
CA PHE A 46 0.43 7.40 -17.16
C PHE A 46 -1.09 7.56 -17.13
N TYR A 47 -1.73 7.33 -18.26
CA TYR A 47 -3.18 7.15 -18.33
C TYR A 47 -3.49 5.71 -17.97
N ILE A 48 -3.99 5.48 -16.75
CA ILE A 48 -4.60 4.20 -16.39
C ILE A 48 -6.08 4.37 -16.69
N PRO A 49 -6.62 3.72 -17.74
CA PRO A 49 -8.04 3.74 -17.96
C PRO A 49 -8.74 3.22 -16.71
N SER A 50 -9.79 3.92 -16.28
CA SER A 50 -10.70 3.37 -15.29
C SER A 50 -11.29 2.10 -15.88
N LEU A 51 -10.89 0.94 -15.36
CA LEU A 51 -11.56 -0.31 -15.73
C LEU A 51 -13.03 -0.16 -15.37
N PRO A 52 -13.96 -0.45 -16.30
CA PRO A 52 -15.39 -0.36 -16.02
C PRO A 52 -15.71 -1.28 -14.84
N CYS A 53 -16.23 -0.70 -13.77
CA CYS A 53 -16.58 -1.43 -12.58
C CYS A 53 -18.09 -1.63 -12.60
N VAL A 54 -18.54 -2.88 -12.75
CA VAL A 54 -19.96 -3.23 -12.82
C VAL A 54 -20.77 -2.63 -11.65
N ILE A 55 -20.17 -2.56 -10.45
CA ILE A 55 -20.82 -1.98 -9.27
C ILE A 55 -21.00 -0.46 -9.42
N HIS A 56 -19.99 0.23 -9.92
CA HIS A 56 -20.08 1.66 -10.16
C HIS A 56 -21.05 1.99 -11.30
N ASP A 57 -20.99 1.21 -12.38
CA ASP A 57 -21.69 1.52 -13.62
C ASP A 57 -23.18 1.17 -13.55
N TYR A 58 -23.56 0.10 -12.83
CA TYR A 58 -24.96 -0.34 -12.71
C TYR A 58 -25.62 0.01 -11.39
N LEU A 59 -24.89 -0.06 -10.27
CA LEU A 59 -25.44 0.20 -8.94
C LEU A 59 -25.19 1.64 -8.47
N HIS A 60 -24.39 2.42 -9.20
CA HIS A 60 -23.96 3.77 -8.81
C HIS A 60 -23.35 3.81 -7.40
N LEU A 61 -22.62 2.74 -7.03
CA LEU A 61 -21.94 2.59 -5.75
C LEU A 61 -20.44 2.45 -5.96
N TYR A 62 -19.66 2.98 -5.01
CA TYR A 62 -18.21 2.81 -5.00
C TYR A 62 -17.81 1.40 -4.60
N CYS A 63 -16.89 0.82 -5.37
CA CYS A 63 -16.16 -0.39 -5.04
C CYS A 63 -15.02 -0.11 -4.06
N PRO A 64 -14.49 -1.11 -3.32
CA PRO A 64 -13.41 -0.88 -2.36
C PRO A 64 -12.07 -0.44 -3.02
N GLY A 65 -11.87 -0.78 -4.29
CA GLY A 65 -10.71 -0.35 -5.09
C GLY A 65 -10.87 1.02 -5.76
N CYS A 66 -12.06 1.61 -5.72
CA CYS A 66 -12.35 2.84 -6.42
C CYS A 66 -11.52 4.00 -5.83
N GLY A 67 -10.99 4.87 -6.69
CA GLY A 67 -10.11 5.97 -6.28
C GLY A 67 -8.63 5.62 -6.05
N GLY A 68 -8.21 4.35 -6.18
CA GLY A 68 -6.81 3.95 -6.00
C GLY A 68 -5.83 4.68 -6.94
N THR A 69 -6.16 4.79 -8.23
CA THR A 69 -5.34 5.53 -9.20
C THR A 69 -5.25 7.02 -8.87
N ARG A 70 -6.35 7.64 -8.39
CA ARG A 70 -6.36 9.05 -7.95
C ARG A 70 -5.52 9.23 -6.68
N ALA A 71 -5.56 8.27 -5.76
CA ALA A 71 -4.75 8.25 -4.56
C ALA A 71 -3.25 8.16 -4.86
N VAL A 72 -2.85 7.33 -5.83
CA VAL A 72 -1.45 7.24 -6.30
C VAL A 72 -1.01 8.55 -6.96
N LYS A 73 -1.85 9.14 -7.82
CA LYS A 73 -1.55 10.47 -8.41
C LYS A 73 -1.39 11.55 -7.35
N ALA A 74 -2.24 11.56 -6.32
CA ALA A 74 -2.10 12.49 -5.19
C ALA A 74 -0.79 12.25 -4.42
N LEU A 75 -0.42 10.98 -4.17
CA LEU A 75 0.83 10.60 -3.53
C LEU A 75 2.07 11.06 -4.32
N LEU A 76 2.05 10.93 -5.65
CA LEU A 76 3.13 11.43 -6.52
C LEU A 76 3.29 12.95 -6.48
N ASN A 77 2.19 13.67 -6.23
CA ASN A 77 2.21 15.12 -6.02
C ASN A 77 2.48 15.49 -4.55
N PHE A 78 2.90 14.53 -3.71
CA PHE A 78 3.15 14.70 -2.28
C PHE A 78 1.94 15.19 -1.46
N ASP A 79 0.72 15.03 -1.99
CA ASP A 79 -0.52 15.39 -1.31
C ASP A 79 -1.10 14.19 -0.55
N LEU A 80 -0.59 13.99 0.67
CA LEU A 80 -0.97 12.87 1.54
C LEU A 80 -2.44 12.94 1.95
N VAL A 81 -3.00 14.14 2.14
CA VAL A 81 -4.40 14.33 2.56
C VAL A 81 -5.33 13.89 1.45
N LYS A 82 -5.10 14.36 0.21
CA LYS A 82 -5.89 13.89 -0.93
C LYS A 82 -5.69 12.40 -1.19
N SER A 83 -4.47 11.88 -1.03
CA SER A 83 -4.22 10.44 -1.19
C SER A 83 -5.04 9.60 -0.21
N PHE A 84 -5.08 10.02 1.07
CA PHE A 84 -5.88 9.38 2.11
C PHE A 84 -7.38 9.43 1.79
N LEU A 85 -7.88 10.61 1.41
CA LEU A 85 -9.28 10.82 1.07
C LEU A 85 -9.71 10.03 -0.17
N CYS A 86 -8.83 9.86 -1.15
CA CYS A 86 -9.10 9.04 -2.33
C CYS A 86 -9.11 7.55 -1.99
N ASN A 87 -8.05 7.02 -1.37
CA ASN A 87 -8.02 5.64 -0.92
C ASN A 87 -6.96 5.43 0.19
N PRO A 88 -7.37 5.24 1.46
CA PRO A 88 -6.43 5.09 2.58
C PRO A 88 -5.59 3.82 2.49
N PHE A 89 -6.04 2.81 1.73
CA PHE A 89 -5.28 1.58 1.50
C PHE A 89 -3.93 1.84 0.81
N VAL A 90 -3.84 2.85 -0.06
CA VAL A 90 -2.57 3.19 -0.74
C VAL A 90 -1.53 3.66 0.28
N LEU A 91 -1.91 4.53 1.21
CA LEU A 91 -1.01 4.98 2.27
C LEU A 91 -0.66 3.87 3.25
N TYR A 92 -1.61 2.96 3.52
CA TYR A 92 -1.34 1.78 4.33
C TYR A 92 -0.24 0.91 3.70
N LEU A 93 -0.30 0.66 2.39
CA LEU A 93 0.73 -0.09 1.67
C LEU A 93 2.10 0.61 1.72
N VAL A 94 2.14 1.93 1.59
CA VAL A 94 3.37 2.72 1.74
C VAL A 94 3.95 2.57 3.15
N GLY A 95 3.11 2.60 4.19
CA GLY A 95 3.53 2.39 5.57
C GLY A 95 4.09 1.00 5.82
N ILE A 96 3.43 -0.05 5.30
CA ILE A 96 3.91 -1.43 5.36
C ILE A 96 5.26 -1.56 4.64
N PHE A 97 5.38 -0.96 3.45
CA PHE A 97 6.63 -0.95 2.69
C PHE A 97 7.76 -0.31 3.50
N LEU A 98 7.55 0.87 4.08
CA LEU A 98 8.54 1.56 4.91
C LEU A 98 8.93 0.74 6.15
N TYR A 99 7.96 0.09 6.81
CA TYR A 99 8.23 -0.79 7.96
C TYR A 99 9.19 -1.92 7.60
N TYR A 100 8.97 -2.59 6.45
CA TYR A 100 9.88 -3.65 6.00
C TYR A 100 11.21 -3.11 5.47
N TYR A 101 11.22 -2.00 4.75
CA TYR A 101 12.45 -1.41 4.23
C TYR A 101 13.36 -0.94 5.37
N ILE A 102 12.84 -0.16 6.32
CA ILE A 102 13.60 0.32 7.47
C ILE A 102 14.00 -0.86 8.36
N GLY A 103 13.06 -1.76 8.65
CA GLY A 103 13.31 -2.91 9.50
C GLY A 103 14.40 -3.83 8.93
N SER A 104 14.37 -4.11 7.62
CA SER A 104 15.38 -4.94 6.96
C SER A 104 16.75 -4.22 6.89
N THR A 105 16.76 -2.91 6.62
CA THR A 105 17.98 -2.09 6.66
C THR A 105 18.63 -2.11 8.04
N VAL A 106 17.88 -1.87 9.12
CA VAL A 106 18.39 -1.90 10.50
C VAL A 106 18.89 -3.30 10.87
N THR A 107 18.17 -4.34 10.46
CA THR A 107 18.59 -5.73 10.71
C THR A 107 19.92 -6.04 10.02
N LEU A 108 20.13 -5.57 8.80
CA LEU A 108 21.38 -5.72 8.06
C LEU A 108 22.53 -4.91 8.71
N LEU A 109 22.27 -3.65 9.06
CA LEU A 109 23.25 -2.76 9.72
C LEU A 109 23.69 -3.29 11.09
N THR A 110 22.78 -3.93 11.83
CA THR A 110 23.09 -4.57 13.12
C THR A 110 23.72 -5.96 12.98
N LYS A 111 24.07 -6.38 11.75
CA LYS A 111 24.61 -7.72 11.46
C LYS A 111 23.72 -8.85 11.98
N PHE A 112 22.40 -8.70 11.81
CA PHE A 112 21.37 -9.65 12.25
C PHE A 112 21.32 -9.88 13.77
N LYS A 113 21.93 -9.01 14.58
CA LYS A 113 21.81 -9.06 16.05
C LYS A 113 20.42 -8.67 16.54
N VAL A 114 19.71 -7.81 15.80
CA VAL A 114 18.36 -7.34 16.12
C VAL A 114 17.49 -7.49 14.86
N VAL A 115 16.40 -8.25 14.97
CA VAL A 115 15.39 -8.37 13.90
C VAL A 115 14.20 -7.50 14.26
N VAL A 116 13.98 -6.44 13.49
CA VAL A 116 12.96 -5.43 13.79
C VAL A 116 11.62 -5.79 13.12
N PHE A 117 11.66 -6.33 11.91
CA PHE A 117 10.45 -6.63 11.14
C PHE A 117 9.92 -8.02 11.46
N HIS A 118 8.60 -8.14 11.57
CA HIS A 118 7.91 -9.40 11.78
C HIS A 118 6.63 -9.41 10.95
N PHE A 119 6.49 -10.41 10.08
CA PHE A 119 5.24 -10.63 9.39
C PHE A 119 4.18 -11.13 10.37
N ARG A 120 3.12 -10.36 10.54
CA ARG A 120 2.02 -10.69 11.43
C ARG A 120 0.73 -10.63 10.63
N PHE A 121 -0.11 -11.65 10.75
CA PHE A 121 -1.37 -11.75 10.02
C PHE A 121 -2.29 -10.55 10.25
N TRP A 122 -2.21 -9.89 11.41
CA TRP A 122 -2.94 -8.65 11.67
C TRP A 122 -2.67 -7.56 10.62
N MET A 123 -1.50 -7.55 9.97
CA MET A 123 -1.17 -6.54 8.95
C MET A 123 -2.00 -6.77 7.68
N ILE A 124 -2.31 -8.02 7.38
CA ILE A 124 -3.21 -8.34 6.26
C ILE A 124 -4.64 -7.98 6.65
N TYR A 125 -5.09 -8.42 7.84
CA TYR A 125 -6.44 -8.13 8.31
C TYR A 125 -6.69 -6.63 8.46
N GLY A 126 -5.70 -5.85 8.89
CA GLY A 126 -5.79 -4.39 8.96
C GLY A 126 -5.94 -3.74 7.58
N GLY A 127 -5.18 -4.20 6.59
CA GLY A 127 -5.31 -3.75 5.21
C GLY A 127 -6.67 -4.09 4.60
N LEU A 128 -7.15 -5.33 4.82
CA LEU A 128 -8.47 -5.77 4.37
C LEU A 128 -9.60 -4.99 5.05
N ALA A 129 -9.49 -4.76 6.36
CA ALA A 129 -10.45 -3.95 7.10
C ALA A 129 -10.48 -2.52 6.56
N LEU A 130 -9.34 -1.87 6.33
CA LEU A 130 -9.28 -0.55 5.71
C LEU A 130 -9.93 -0.53 4.33
N PHE A 131 -9.69 -1.55 3.52
CA PHE A 131 -10.25 -1.68 2.17
C PHE A 131 -11.79 -1.76 2.20
N ILE A 132 -12.36 -2.53 3.13
CA ILE A 132 -13.81 -2.69 3.30
C ILE A 132 -14.44 -1.46 3.96
N ILE A 133 -13.85 -0.95 5.05
CA ILE A 133 -14.37 0.20 5.79
C ILE A 133 -14.41 1.44 4.90
N ASN A 134 -13.37 1.67 4.09
CA ASN A 134 -13.36 2.77 3.12
C ASN A 134 -14.51 2.69 2.13
N CYS A 135 -14.88 1.49 1.69
CA CYS A 135 -16.02 1.25 0.81
C CYS A 135 -17.33 1.63 1.52
N ILE A 136 -17.55 1.11 2.73
CA ILE A 136 -18.78 1.32 3.49
C ILE A 136 -18.97 2.80 3.81
N ILE A 137 -17.97 3.45 4.42
CA ILE A 137 -18.04 4.86 4.83
C ILE A 137 -18.35 5.75 3.63
N ARG A 138 -17.68 5.54 2.50
CA ARG A 138 -17.85 6.40 1.33
C ARG A 138 -19.22 6.25 0.68
N ASN A 139 -19.74 5.02 0.58
CA ASN A 139 -21.08 4.81 0.05
C ASN A 139 -22.15 5.39 0.98
N ILE A 140 -21.98 5.30 2.31
CA ILE A 140 -22.89 5.96 3.25
C ILE A 140 -22.85 7.48 3.08
N LEU A 141 -21.67 8.07 2.99
CA LEU A 141 -21.52 9.52 2.80
C LEU A 141 -22.12 10.00 1.48
N ALA A 142 -21.96 9.24 0.41
CA ALA A 142 -22.54 9.59 -0.88
C ALA A 142 -24.07 9.45 -0.89
N VAL A 143 -24.61 8.29 -0.46
CA VAL A 143 -26.04 7.96 -0.59
C VAL A 143 -26.89 8.69 0.46
N TYR A 144 -26.45 8.80 1.71
CA TYR A 144 -27.26 9.38 2.79
C TYR A 144 -26.99 10.86 3.02
N TYR A 145 -25.74 11.30 2.84
CA TYR A 145 -25.33 12.68 3.13
C TYR A 145 -25.11 13.51 1.86
N GLY A 146 -25.13 12.91 0.67
CA GLY A 146 -24.85 13.60 -0.60
C GLY A 146 -23.41 14.10 -0.75
N ILE A 147 -22.49 13.62 0.11
CA ILE A 147 -21.08 14.02 0.14
C ILE A 147 -20.27 13.02 -0.69
N ASP A 148 -19.90 13.44 -1.90
CA ASP A 148 -19.06 12.67 -2.80
C ASP A 148 -17.68 13.33 -2.97
N TYR A 149 -16.65 12.69 -2.42
CA TYR A 149 -15.25 13.16 -2.50
C TYR A 149 -14.62 12.94 -3.87
N LEU A 150 -15.12 11.99 -4.66
CA LEU A 150 -14.62 11.71 -6.00
C LEU A 150 -15.42 12.46 -7.06
N GLY A 151 -16.70 12.75 -6.77
CA GLY A 151 -17.62 13.45 -7.65
C GLY A 151 -18.15 12.61 -8.80
N ASP A 152 -18.06 11.27 -8.70
CA ASP A 152 -18.47 10.37 -9.79
C ASP A 152 -19.94 9.92 -9.65
N ILE A 153 -20.49 9.83 -8.44
CA ILE A 153 -21.83 9.24 -8.20
C ILE A 153 -22.88 10.23 -7.67
N LYS A 154 -22.48 11.45 -7.28
CA LYS A 154 -23.41 12.49 -6.77
C LYS A 154 -24.56 12.85 -7.72
N ILE A 155 -24.44 12.54 -9.01
CA ILE A 155 -25.48 12.83 -10.01
C ILE A 155 -26.68 11.87 -9.87
N TYR A 156 -26.46 10.69 -9.27
CA TYR A 156 -27.45 9.62 -9.20
C TYR A 156 -28.20 9.53 -7.87
N TRP A 157 -27.63 10.06 -6.79
CA TRP A 157 -28.15 10.02 -5.42
C TRP A 157 -28.29 11.43 -4.85
#